data_AF-A0A0B2UX90-F1
#
_entry.id   AF-A0A0B2UX90-F1
#
_cell.length_a   1.000
_cell.length_b   1.000
_cell.length_c   1.000
_cell.angle_alpha   90.00
_cell.angle_beta   90.00
_cell.angle_gamma   90.00
#
_symmetry.space_group_name_H-M   'P 1'
#
loop_
_entity.id
_entity.type
_entity.pdbx_description
1 polymer ?
#
loop_
_entity_poly.entity_id
_entity_poly.type
_entity_poly.pdbx_seq_one_letter_code
_entity_poly.pdbx_strand_id
1 'polypeptide(L)'
;MAVGYSNRLEQATRRGSSSNKPSLGWCASEVRRLCVLSHSIVSLNENCFADKFFYERLIRHVTSGPVIVMQLRSESDDAIEHWRNLMGPSKLLKSMEDPKRESLRAQFAISDTRNLVHGADSQQSAVSEMQLFAPYPPLHLSELLAHPFE
;
A
#
# COMPACT_ATOMS: atom_id res chain seq x y z
N MET A 1 1.13 1.87 3.39
CA MET A 1 0.06 1.05 2.78
C MET A 1 -0.07 1.47 1.33
N ALA A 2 0.06 0.55 0.37
CA ALA A 2 -0.14 0.88 -1.05
C ALA A 2 -1.15 -0.10 -1.65
N VAL A 3 -2.18 0.43 -2.28
CA VAL A 3 -3.30 -0.32 -2.85
C VAL A 3 -3.15 -0.30 -4.37
N GLY A 4 -2.87 -1.45 -4.98
CA GLY A 4 -2.72 -1.60 -6.43
C GLY A 4 -4.07 -1.85 -7.12
N TYR A 5 -4.31 -1.24 -8.28
CA TYR A 5 -5.57 -1.36 -9.00
C TYR A 5 -5.36 -1.47 -10.54
N SER A 6 -6.13 -2.32 -11.24
CA SER A 6 -6.01 -2.64 -12.69
C SER A 6 -6.97 -1.81 -13.58
N ASN A 7 -6.56 -1.46 -14.79
CA ASN A 7 -7.20 -0.45 -15.67
C ASN A 7 -8.64 -0.79 -16.14
N ARG A 8 -9.17 -2.00 -15.97
CA ARG A 8 -10.49 -2.36 -16.56
C ARG A 8 -11.73 -1.75 -15.91
N LEU A 9 -11.69 -1.18 -14.70
CA LEU A 9 -12.86 -0.47 -14.13
C LEU A 9 -12.89 1.04 -14.43
N GLU A 10 -11.90 1.59 -15.16
CA GLU A 10 -11.75 3.05 -15.27
C GLU A 10 -12.03 3.66 -16.66
N GLN A 11 -12.86 3.01 -17.48
CA GLN A 11 -13.42 3.69 -18.66
C GLN A 11 -14.47 4.78 -18.31
N ALA A 12 -14.67 5.12 -17.04
CA ALA A 12 -15.64 6.12 -16.58
C ALA A 12 -15.07 7.53 -16.28
N THR A 13 -13.75 7.73 -16.18
CA THR A 13 -13.18 9.04 -15.79
C THR A 13 -12.02 9.43 -16.70
N ARG A 14 -12.37 10.24 -17.70
CA ARG A 14 -11.60 10.58 -18.90
C ARG A 14 -10.39 11.51 -18.67
N ARG A 15 -9.40 11.28 -19.54
CA ARG A 15 -8.54 12.23 -20.29
C ARG A 15 -7.49 13.05 -19.53
N GLY A 16 -6.24 12.79 -19.93
CA GLY A 16 -5.26 13.84 -20.23
C GLY A 16 -4.00 13.83 -19.38
N SER A 17 -2.91 13.26 -19.89
CA SER A 17 -1.71 14.01 -20.29
C SER A 17 -0.55 13.05 -20.54
N SER A 18 0.04 13.21 -21.73
CA SER A 18 1.21 12.51 -22.23
C SER A 18 2.49 13.13 -21.65
N SER A 19 3.44 12.32 -21.19
CA SER A 19 4.86 12.56 -21.49
C SER A 19 5.74 11.36 -21.12
N ASN A 20 6.69 11.13 -22.03
CA ASN A 20 7.59 10.00 -22.18
C ASN A 20 8.72 10.02 -21.10
N LYS A 21 8.94 8.92 -20.37
CA LYS A 21 10.17 8.68 -19.57
C LYS A 21 10.54 7.18 -19.58
N PRO A 22 11.81 6.82 -19.82
CA PRO A 22 12.27 5.43 -19.75
C PRO A 22 12.86 5.13 -18.36
N SER A 23 12.21 4.29 -17.54
CA SER A 23 12.80 3.59 -16.38
C SER A 23 11.71 2.79 -15.69
N LEU A 24 11.88 1.45 -15.55
CA LEU A 24 10.97 0.46 -14.92
C LEU A 24 9.47 0.83 -15.02
N GLY A 25 8.70 0.23 -15.94
CA GLY A 25 7.30 0.55 -16.31
C GLY A 25 6.26 0.83 -15.19
N TRP A 26 6.51 1.86 -14.39
CA TRP A 26 5.69 2.39 -13.32
C TRP A 26 5.19 3.75 -13.79
N CYS A 27 3.94 3.83 -14.22
CA CYS A 27 3.21 5.08 -14.19
C CYS A 27 2.39 5.07 -12.90
N ALA A 28 3.02 5.45 -11.80
CA ALA A 28 2.27 5.77 -10.59
C ALA A 28 1.43 7.02 -10.90
N SER A 29 0.15 6.84 -11.22
CA SER A 29 -0.80 7.95 -11.17
C SER A 29 -1.10 8.20 -9.70
N GLU A 30 -0.32 9.09 -9.09
CA GLU A 30 -0.19 9.23 -7.65
C GLU A 30 -1.42 9.87 -7.01
N VAL A 31 -2.26 9.05 -6.35
CA VAL A 31 -3.06 9.55 -5.23
C VAL A 31 -2.38 9.09 -3.95
N ARG A 32 -1.66 10.02 -3.32
CA ARG A 32 -1.01 9.86 -2.03
C ARG A 32 -1.94 10.44 -0.96
N ARG A 33 -2.13 9.75 0.15
CA ARG A 33 -2.84 10.25 1.33
C ARG A 33 -2.00 9.92 2.55
N LEU A 34 -1.90 10.82 3.51
CA LEU A 34 -1.35 10.54 4.84
C LEU A 34 -2.50 10.58 5.81
N CYS A 35 -2.62 9.54 6.62
CA CYS A 35 -3.62 9.50 7.66
C CYS A 35 -3.06 8.84 8.91
N VAL A 36 -3.56 9.26 10.07
CA VAL A 36 -3.43 8.48 11.29
C VAL A 36 -4.60 7.50 11.29
N LEU A 37 -4.30 6.21 11.28
CA LEU A 37 -5.35 5.20 11.32
C LEU A 37 -5.97 5.16 12.72
N SER A 38 -7.28 5.30 12.80
CA SER A 38 -8.02 5.01 14.02
C SER A 38 -8.29 3.52 14.15
N HIS A 39 -8.50 3.06 15.38
CA HIS A 39 -8.84 1.66 15.67
C HIS A 39 -10.04 1.17 14.83
N SER A 40 -11.04 2.03 14.65
CA SER A 40 -12.26 1.76 13.89
C SER A 40 -12.01 1.50 12.40
N ILE A 41 -11.06 2.20 11.79
CA ILE A 41 -10.75 2.04 10.36
C ILE A 41 -10.01 0.74 10.11
N VAL A 42 -9.07 0.41 11.00
CA VAL A 42 -8.32 -0.84 10.91
C VAL A 42 -9.24 -2.04 11.16
N SER A 43 -10.14 -1.96 12.13
CA SER A 43 -11.10 -3.05 12.38
C SER A 43 -12.04 -3.30 11.21
N LEU A 44 -12.40 -2.26 10.44
CA LEU A 44 -13.21 -2.42 9.24
C LEU A 44 -12.44 -3.10 8.10
N ASN A 45 -11.14 -2.81 7.99
CA ASN A 45 -10.27 -3.43 6.97
C ASN A 45 -9.89 -4.87 7.31
N GLU A 46 -9.61 -5.13 8.59
CA GLU A 46 -9.02 -6.38 9.10
C GLU A 46 -10.04 -7.26 9.84
N ASN A 47 -11.34 -7.06 9.64
CA ASN A 47 -12.39 -7.77 10.38
C ASN A 47 -12.26 -9.30 10.28
N CYS A 48 -11.79 -9.79 9.13
CA CYS A 48 -11.49 -11.20 8.89
C CYS A 48 -10.39 -11.78 9.81
N PHE A 49 -9.68 -10.91 10.55
CA PHE A 49 -8.61 -11.28 11.47
C PHE A 49 -9.01 -11.12 12.94
N ALA A 50 -10.24 -10.70 13.26
CA ALA A 50 -10.67 -10.45 14.65
C ALA A 50 -10.40 -11.64 15.60
N ASP A 51 -10.54 -12.89 15.11
CA ASP A 51 -10.32 -14.10 15.90
C ASP A 51 -8.85 -14.59 15.90
N LYS A 52 -7.94 -13.90 15.22
CA LYS A 52 -6.54 -14.33 15.09
C LYS A 52 -5.71 -13.82 16.26
N PHE A 53 -4.84 -14.68 16.79
CA PHE A 53 -3.97 -14.37 17.94
C PHE A 53 -3.08 -13.11 17.78
N PHE A 54 -2.83 -12.68 16.54
CA PHE A 54 -2.00 -11.52 16.21
C PHE A 54 -2.79 -10.23 15.99
N TYR A 55 -4.13 -10.27 16.00
CA TYR A 55 -4.99 -9.15 15.67
C TYR A 55 -4.70 -7.91 16.51
N GLU A 56 -4.74 -8.05 17.85
CA GLU A 56 -4.45 -6.97 18.78
C GLU A 56 -3.09 -6.31 18.54
N ARG A 57 -2.07 -7.11 18.21
CA ARG A 57 -0.73 -6.61 17.89
C ARG A 57 -0.70 -5.86 16.57
N LEU A 58 -1.44 -6.34 15.57
CA LEU A 58 -1.58 -5.69 14.28
C LEU A 58 -2.24 -4.32 14.46
N ILE A 59 -3.40 -4.26 15.13
CA ILE A 59 -4.11 -3.00 15.34
C ILE A 59 -3.23 -1.98 16.05
N ARG A 60 -2.62 -2.37 17.18
CA ARG A 60 -1.71 -1.47 17.92
C ARG A 60 -0.54 -0.99 17.07
N HIS A 61 -0.02 -1.82 16.17
CA HIS A 61 1.06 -1.40 15.29
C HIS A 61 0.59 -0.37 14.27
N VAL A 62 -0.49 -0.63 13.54
CA VAL A 62 -0.90 0.25 12.45
C VAL A 62 -1.55 1.56 12.92
N THR A 63 -2.01 1.62 14.18
CA THR A 63 -2.52 2.86 14.80
C THR A 63 -1.46 3.60 15.63
N SER A 64 -0.24 3.08 15.73
CA SER A 64 0.83 3.69 16.57
C SER A 64 1.43 4.97 15.99
N GLY A 65 1.10 5.32 14.74
CA GLY A 65 1.63 6.50 14.07
C GLY A 65 0.96 6.76 12.73
N PRO A 66 1.38 7.82 12.02
CA PRO A 66 0.87 8.13 10.70
C PRO A 66 1.27 7.06 9.68
N VAL A 67 0.38 6.79 8.73
CA VAL A 67 0.65 5.90 7.59
C VAL A 67 0.48 6.65 6.28
N ILE A 68 1.33 6.32 5.31
CA ILE A 68 1.18 6.76 3.93
C ILE A 68 0.32 5.73 3.19
N VAL A 69 -0.78 6.18 2.63
CA VAL A 69 -1.66 5.43 1.73
C VAL A 69 -1.37 5.86 0.28
N MET A 70 -1.11 4.90 -0.59
CA MET A 70 -0.83 5.15 -2.01
C MET A 70 -1.78 4.35 -2.88
N GLN A 71 -2.36 4.96 -3.90
CA GLN A 71 -3.00 4.24 -5.00
C GLN A 71 -1.96 4.03 -6.10
N LEU A 72 -1.68 2.77 -6.43
CA LEU A 72 -0.71 2.40 -7.45
C LEU A 72 -1.43 1.95 -8.72
N ARG A 73 -0.95 2.44 -9.85
CA ARG A 73 -1.32 1.97 -11.18
C ARG A 73 -0.09 1.44 -11.89
N SER A 74 -0.33 0.46 -12.76
CA SER A 74 0.69 -0.08 -13.65
C SER A 74 0.26 0.14 -15.09
N GLU A 75 1.24 0.32 -15.97
CA GLU A 75 0.99 0.39 -17.42
C GLU A 75 0.63 -0.98 -18.00
N SER A 76 0.97 -2.07 -17.29
CA SER A 76 0.56 -3.44 -17.61
C SER A 76 -0.65 -3.88 -16.78
N ASP A 77 -1.29 -4.99 -17.19
CA ASP A 77 -2.60 -5.42 -16.67
C ASP A 77 -2.60 -5.96 -15.21
N ASP A 78 -1.46 -5.98 -14.51
CA ASP A 78 -1.28 -6.69 -13.22
C ASP A 78 -0.62 -5.86 -12.10
N ALA A 79 -1.15 -4.67 -11.82
CA ALA A 79 -0.60 -3.78 -10.78
C ALA A 79 -0.51 -4.42 -9.37
N ILE A 80 -1.48 -5.27 -9.01
CA ILE A 80 -1.49 -5.98 -7.72
C ILE A 80 -0.34 -6.98 -7.66
N GLU A 81 -0.17 -7.81 -8.69
CA GLU A 81 0.89 -8.80 -8.72
C GLU A 81 2.27 -8.14 -8.69
N HIS A 82 2.48 -7.12 -9.52
CA HIS A 82 3.72 -6.35 -9.53
C HIS A 82 4.05 -5.75 -8.17
N TRP A 83 3.08 -5.13 -7.50
CA TRP A 83 3.29 -4.59 -6.16
C TRP A 83 3.61 -5.70 -5.15
N ARG A 84 2.90 -6.83 -5.19
CA ARG A 84 3.14 -7.96 -4.29
C ARG A 84 4.52 -8.58 -4.48
N ASN A 85 4.99 -8.67 -5.72
CA ASN A 85 6.33 -9.14 -6.04
C ASN A 85 7.40 -8.18 -5.48
N LEU A 86 7.21 -6.87 -5.65
CA LEU A 86 8.11 -5.86 -5.08
C LEU A 86 8.12 -5.86 -3.54
N MET A 87 6.95 -6.04 -2.91
CA MET A 87 6.85 -6.14 -1.45
C MET A 87 7.58 -7.38 -0.92
N GLY A 88 7.44 -8.52 -1.60
CA GLY A 88 7.95 -9.81 -1.16
C GLY A 88 7.06 -10.52 -0.13
N PRO A 89 7.48 -11.68 0.37
CA PRO A 89 6.69 -12.53 1.27
C PRO A 89 6.31 -11.83 2.58
N SER A 90 5.10 -12.08 3.10
CA SER A 90 4.65 -11.48 4.37
C SER A 90 5.41 -11.98 5.60
N LYS A 91 6.00 -13.19 5.52
CA LYS A 91 6.77 -13.81 6.60
C LYS A 91 8.23 -13.39 6.48
N LEU A 92 8.78 -12.84 7.56
CA LEU A 92 10.14 -12.29 7.56
C LEU A 92 11.16 -13.34 7.13
N LEU A 93 11.10 -14.54 7.72
CA LEU A 93 12.03 -15.62 7.38
C LEU A 93 11.98 -15.98 5.88
N LYS A 94 10.78 -16.03 5.29
CA LYS A 94 10.63 -16.28 3.85
C LYS A 94 11.18 -15.14 3.00
N SER A 95 11.01 -13.89 3.42
CA SER A 95 11.62 -12.76 2.70
C SER A 95 13.16 -12.78 2.73
N MET A 96 13.76 -13.43 3.75
CA MET A 96 15.20 -13.56 3.89
C MET A 96 15.80 -14.74 3.11
N GLU A 97 14.96 -15.62 2.54
CA GLU A 97 15.40 -16.72 1.68
C GLU A 97 15.95 -16.23 0.33
N ASP A 98 15.53 -15.04 -0.11
CA ASP A 98 16.11 -14.38 -1.29
C ASP A 98 17.54 -13.90 -0.98
N PRO A 99 18.57 -14.51 -1.58
CA PRO A 99 19.97 -14.15 -1.31
C PRO A 99 20.30 -12.73 -1.77
N LYS A 100 19.55 -12.16 -2.72
CA LYS A 100 19.78 -10.80 -3.22
C LYS A 100 19.06 -9.73 -2.40
N ARG A 101 18.09 -10.13 -1.56
CA ARG A 101 17.24 -9.23 -0.76
C ARG A 101 16.65 -8.09 -1.59
N GLU A 102 16.12 -8.41 -2.77
CA GLU A 102 15.63 -7.36 -3.69
C GLU A 102 14.27 -6.81 -3.22
N SER A 103 13.47 -7.60 -2.51
CA SER A 103 12.15 -7.16 -2.03
C SER A 103 12.21 -6.16 -0.88
N LEU A 104 11.20 -5.29 -0.78
CA LEU A 104 11.11 -4.28 0.28
C LEU A 104 11.11 -4.91 1.68
N ARG A 105 10.41 -6.03 1.84
CA ARG A 105 10.35 -6.75 3.13
C ARG A 105 11.68 -7.39 3.48
N ALA A 106 12.42 -7.94 2.51
CA ALA A 106 13.75 -8.49 2.76
C ALA A 106 14.75 -7.41 3.24
N GLN A 107 14.61 -6.18 2.76
CA GLN A 107 15.49 -5.07 3.11
C GLN A 107 15.15 -4.41 4.44
N PHE A 108 13.85 -4.24 4.74
CA PHE A 108 13.42 -3.31 5.79
C PHE A 108 12.45 -3.90 6.83
N ALA A 109 11.96 -5.13 6.67
CA ALA A 109 11.06 -5.71 7.66
C ALA A 109 11.80 -6.03 8.97
N ILE A 110 11.15 -5.75 10.10
CA ILE A 110 11.67 -5.99 11.45
C ILE A 110 11.08 -7.28 12.04
N SER A 111 9.83 -7.58 11.69
CA SER A 111 9.11 -8.79 12.13
C SER A 111 7.95 -9.08 11.19
N ASP A 112 7.29 -10.24 11.36
CA ASP A 112 6.07 -10.60 10.62
C ASP A 112 4.96 -9.54 10.73
N THR A 113 4.81 -8.88 11.88
CA THR A 113 3.81 -7.83 12.10
C THR A 113 4.31 -6.45 11.67
N ARG A 114 5.61 -6.20 11.74
CA ARG A 114 6.26 -4.94 11.34
C ARG A 114 7.05 -5.16 10.05
N ASN A 115 6.33 -5.36 8.94
CA ASN A 115 6.88 -5.74 7.65
C ASN A 115 6.85 -4.61 6.60
N LEU A 116 6.91 -3.36 7.06
CA LEU A 116 7.04 -2.13 6.27
C LEU A 116 5.83 -1.75 5.40
N VAL A 117 5.34 -2.66 4.55
CA VAL A 117 4.39 -2.38 3.48
C VAL A 117 3.21 -3.37 3.46
N HIS A 118 2.04 -2.84 3.13
CA HIS A 118 0.79 -3.57 2.86
C HIS A 118 0.36 -3.35 1.42
N GLY A 119 -0.37 -4.30 0.86
CA GLY A 119 -1.16 -4.08 -0.33
C GLY A 119 -2.20 -5.18 -0.55
N ALA A 120 -3.26 -4.79 -1.26
CA ALA A 120 -4.35 -5.64 -1.70
C ALA A 120 -3.87 -7.00 -2.26
N ASP A 121 -4.64 -8.04 -1.99
CA ASP A 121 -4.40 -9.39 -2.54
C ASP A 121 -5.23 -9.69 -3.79
N SER A 122 -6.22 -8.84 -4.07
CA SER A 122 -7.25 -9.03 -5.09
C SER A 122 -7.83 -7.69 -5.52
N GLN A 123 -8.40 -7.63 -6.72
CA GLN A 123 -9.04 -6.40 -7.21
C GLN A 123 -10.21 -5.96 -6.32
N GLN A 124 -10.95 -6.93 -5.76
CA GLN A 124 -12.03 -6.64 -4.82
C GLN A 124 -11.50 -5.98 -3.54
N SER A 125 -10.47 -6.55 -2.91
CA SER A 125 -9.83 -5.93 -1.74
C SER A 125 -9.30 -4.54 -2.06
N ALA A 126 -8.68 -4.35 -3.23
CA ALA A 126 -8.20 -3.04 -3.66
C ALA A 126 -9.31 -2.00 -3.75
N VAL A 127 -10.46 -2.34 -4.34
CA VAL A 127 -11.62 -1.43 -4.43
C VAL A 127 -12.16 -1.08 -3.04
N SER A 128 -12.31 -2.08 -2.16
CA SER A 128 -12.78 -1.85 -0.78
C SER A 128 -11.81 -0.98 0.02
N GLU A 129 -10.50 -1.25 -0.05
CA GLU A 129 -9.46 -0.44 0.59
C GLU A 129 -9.46 1.00 0.05
N MET A 130 -9.59 1.20 -1.27
CA MET A 130 -9.66 2.54 -1.86
C MET A 130 -10.88 3.33 -1.36
N GLN A 131 -12.04 2.68 -1.24
CA GLN A 131 -13.26 3.31 -0.69
C GLN A 131 -13.09 3.68 0.78
N LEU A 132 -12.46 2.82 1.57
CA LEU A 132 -12.18 3.07 2.99
C LEU A 132 -11.33 4.33 3.18
N PHE A 133 -10.37 4.58 2.28
CA PHE A 133 -9.47 5.73 2.36
C PHE A 133 -9.92 6.95 1.56
N ALA A 134 -11.02 6.88 0.80
CA ALA A 134 -11.53 7.99 -0.01
C ALA A 134 -11.85 9.27 0.78
N PRO A 135 -12.34 9.22 2.04
CA PRO A 135 -12.62 10.44 2.82
C PRO A 135 -11.37 11.23 3.24
N TYR A 136 -10.17 10.63 3.17
CA TYR A 136 -8.94 11.32 3.51
C TYR A 136 -8.44 12.19 2.35
N PRO A 137 -7.99 13.42 2.65
CA PRO A 137 -7.52 14.32 1.61
C PRO A 137 -6.26 13.76 0.94
N PRO A 138 -6.10 13.97 -0.38
CA PRO A 138 -4.82 13.72 -1.04
C PRO A 138 -3.76 14.64 -0.45
N LEU A 139 -2.56 14.10 -0.26
CA LEU A 139 -1.37 14.85 0.11
C LEU A 139 -0.53 15.19 -1.11
N HIS A 140 -0.02 16.42 -1.14
CA HIS A 140 1.08 16.80 -2.01
C HIS A 140 2.43 16.52 -1.33
N LEU A 141 3.37 15.96 -2.07
CA LEU A 141 4.71 15.61 -1.54
C LEU A 141 5.45 16.84 -0.99
N SER A 142 5.18 18.02 -1.54
CA SER A 142 5.72 19.30 -1.07
C SER A 142 5.33 19.62 0.37
N GLU A 143 4.12 19.24 0.81
CA GLU A 143 3.65 19.47 2.18
C GLU A 143 4.31 18.50 3.16
N LEU A 144 4.55 17.25 2.72
CA LEU A 144 5.21 16.22 3.54
C LEU A 144 6.69 16.56 3.82
N LEU A 145 7.39 17.12 2.84
CA LEU A 145 8.81 17.46 2.95
C LEU A 145 9.05 18.81 3.64
N ALA A 146 8.04 19.68 3.69
CA ALA A 146 8.13 20.98 4.36
C ALA A 146 8.11 20.89 5.89
N HIS A 147 7.58 19.80 6.44
CA HIS A 147 7.49 19.55 7.87
C HIS A 147 8.03 18.14 8.19
N PRO A 148 9.36 17.98 8.35
CA PRO A 148 9.91 16.72 8.82
C PRO A 148 9.28 16.39 10.17
N PHE A 149 8.77 15.16 10.32
CA PHE A 149 8.15 14.67 11.54
C PHE A 149 9.15 14.83 12.71
N GLU A 150 8.89 15.81 13.59
CA GLU A 150 9.56 15.96 14.89
C GLU A 150 9.09 14.91 15.89
#